data_AF-A0A964WVU8-F1
#
_entry.id   AF-A0A964WVU8-F1
#
_cell.length_a   1.000
_cell.length_b   1.000
_cell.length_c   1.000
_cell.angle_alpha   90.00
_cell.angle_beta   90.00
_cell.angle_gamma   90.00
#
_symmetry.space_group_name_H-M   'P 1'
#
loop_
_entity.id
_entity.type
_entity.pdbx_description
1 polymer ?
#
loop_
_entity_poly.entity_id
_entity_poly.type
_entity_poly.pdbx_seq_one_letter_code
_entity_poly.pdbx_strand_id
1 'polypeptide(L)'
;MNSCKEEIKKEDPIQPNREFAALLDSYYEDGLKLNPVSATMAGDNRFNDEFPNFLSEEYEEKLKSHYENYKKELSKFPDDRLSASEQMSKSILEWQCNINLAEFNFNADLKPIDQMWSANLFIGQLASGSSAQPFKTVEDYEKWMKRVDGYLEWMASAEENMKKGMETGHVLPKSLIVKVLPQLASLTTKNLEQHLFYQPIKKMPADFTEEEKKSLTDAYGDMVTEKVIPAYEKLHAFMSGPYLEAGRESSGIQGEPNGDAYYAHQIKKYTTTNMTANEIHELGLSEVARIRSEMEEIKKQVGFEGDLKAFFDFVRGNKELMPYTEPQQVIDHFNKIHERMKPQLEKLFDMKPKTPFEVRRTEAFREKSASAEYNPGSLDGTRPGIFYVPILNAEAYNIHSDESLFLHEAIPGHHYQISLTQENEDLPKFRKTLWYSGYGEGWALYSESLGKELGLYTDPYQVFGMLGAEMHRAIRLVVDTGLHAKGWTREQAIQYSLDNEAEPEASIISEIERYMANPGQALSYKIGQLKIIELRKKAEEALGDAFDIRQFHNEVLETGCVPLALLEDKINNWIESKR
;
A
#
# COMPACT_ATOMS: atom_id res chain seq x y z
N MET A 1 -23.44 -62.77 -2.60
CA MET A 1 -22.75 -61.68 -1.89
C MET A 1 -22.73 -60.49 -2.84
N ASN A 2 -23.71 -59.59 -2.72
CA ASN A 2 -23.78 -58.37 -3.51
C ASN A 2 -22.95 -57.30 -2.80
N SER A 3 -21.91 -56.84 -3.48
CA SER A 3 -21.10 -55.69 -3.08
C SER A 3 -21.88 -54.41 -3.38
N CYS A 4 -22.39 -53.74 -2.35
CA CYS A 4 -22.85 -52.35 -2.46
C CYS A 4 -21.63 -51.46 -2.77
N LYS A 5 -21.62 -50.87 -3.96
CA LYS A 5 -20.84 -49.66 -4.22
C LYS A 5 -21.71 -48.50 -3.70
N GLU A 6 -21.26 -47.84 -2.65
CA GLU A 6 -21.79 -46.52 -2.28
C GLU A 6 -21.37 -45.54 -3.38
N GLU A 7 -22.35 -45.11 -4.18
CA GLU A 7 -22.21 -43.91 -5.00
C GLU A 7 -22.08 -42.72 -4.05
N ILE A 8 -20.91 -42.07 -4.08
CA ILE A 8 -20.72 -40.75 -3.47
C ILE A 8 -21.72 -39.82 -4.17
N LYS A 9 -22.81 -39.48 -3.47
CA LYS A 9 -23.71 -38.41 -3.90
C LYS A 9 -22.88 -37.14 -4.03
N LYS A 10 -22.72 -36.64 -5.24
CA LYS A 10 -22.38 -35.23 -5.46
C LYS A 10 -23.49 -34.42 -4.80
N GLU A 11 -23.17 -33.75 -3.70
CA GLU A 11 -24.06 -32.75 -3.12
C GLU A 11 -24.35 -31.70 -4.20
N ASP A 12 -25.63 -31.35 -4.36
CA ASP A 12 -26.01 -30.24 -5.22
C ASP A 12 -25.28 -28.98 -4.72
N PRO A 13 -24.72 -28.14 -5.61
CA PRO A 13 -24.04 -26.92 -5.19
C PRO A 13 -24.98 -26.08 -4.35
N ILE A 14 -24.54 -25.73 -3.12
CA ILE A 14 -25.27 -24.82 -2.24
C ILE A 14 -25.52 -23.54 -3.03
N GLN A 15 -26.80 -23.22 -3.24
CA GLN A 15 -27.19 -21.99 -3.94
C GLN A 15 -26.72 -20.77 -3.14
N PRO A 16 -26.26 -19.69 -3.79
CA PRO A 16 -25.81 -18.48 -3.11
C PRO A 16 -26.84 -17.99 -2.09
N ASN A 17 -26.39 -17.76 -0.87
CA ASN A 17 -27.21 -17.33 0.23
C ASN A 17 -27.53 -15.84 0.09
N ARG A 18 -28.74 -15.53 -0.38
CA ARG A 18 -29.18 -14.15 -0.64
C ARG A 18 -29.13 -13.24 0.59
N GLU A 19 -29.43 -13.77 1.78
CA GLU A 19 -29.37 -13.00 3.02
C GLU A 19 -27.93 -12.67 3.39
N PHE A 20 -27.01 -13.63 3.19
CA PHE A 20 -25.58 -13.40 3.40
C PHE A 20 -25.01 -12.39 2.40
N ALA A 21 -25.34 -12.50 1.12
CA ALA A 21 -24.94 -11.53 0.11
C ALA A 21 -25.43 -10.10 0.45
N ALA A 22 -26.69 -9.97 0.89
CA ALA A 22 -27.23 -8.68 1.33
C ALA A 22 -26.52 -8.11 2.56
N LEU A 23 -26.04 -8.95 3.48
CA LEU A 23 -25.24 -8.51 4.62
C LEU A 23 -23.90 -7.92 4.16
N LEU A 24 -23.22 -8.59 3.21
CA LEU A 24 -21.93 -8.12 2.68
C LEU A 24 -22.07 -6.81 1.89
N ASP A 25 -23.14 -6.65 1.12
CA ASP A 25 -23.47 -5.39 0.45
C ASP A 25 -23.76 -4.27 1.46
N SER A 26 -24.49 -4.58 2.54
CA SER A 26 -24.76 -3.60 3.60
C SER A 26 -23.48 -3.14 4.29
N TYR A 27 -22.56 -4.07 4.58
CA TYR A 27 -21.24 -3.76 5.15
C TYR A 27 -20.49 -2.75 4.27
N TYR A 28 -20.49 -2.98 2.96
CA TYR A 28 -19.86 -2.08 2.00
C TYR A 28 -20.51 -0.69 1.99
N GLU A 29 -21.84 -0.61 1.81
CA GLU A 29 -22.56 0.67 1.73
C GLU A 29 -22.49 1.47 3.03
N ASP A 30 -22.52 0.83 4.19
CA ASP A 30 -22.35 1.51 5.47
C ASP A 30 -20.91 1.98 5.68
N GLY A 31 -19.92 1.21 5.21
CA GLY A 31 -18.52 1.62 5.20
C GLY A 31 -18.28 2.89 4.39
N LEU A 32 -18.94 3.05 3.24
CA LEU A 32 -18.86 4.26 2.41
C LEU A 32 -19.39 5.50 3.14
N LYS A 33 -20.45 5.36 3.95
CA LYS A 33 -21.01 6.46 4.76
C LYS A 33 -20.09 6.83 5.92
N LEU A 34 -19.38 5.86 6.49
CA LEU A 34 -18.39 6.11 7.54
C LEU A 34 -17.09 6.70 6.98
N ASN A 35 -16.80 6.47 5.69
CA ASN A 35 -15.64 7.04 5.03
C ASN A 35 -15.99 7.68 3.67
N PRO A 36 -16.66 8.85 3.69
CA PRO A 36 -16.98 9.66 2.50
C PRO A 36 -15.79 9.93 1.58
N VAL A 37 -14.59 10.04 2.16
CA VAL A 37 -13.35 10.27 1.43
C VAL A 37 -12.98 9.05 0.58
N SER A 38 -13.01 7.85 1.16
CA SER A 38 -12.80 6.61 0.41
C SER A 38 -13.89 6.37 -0.64
N ALA A 39 -15.14 6.80 -0.38
CA ALA A 39 -16.19 6.76 -1.38
C ALA A 39 -15.84 7.60 -2.62
N THR A 40 -15.38 8.85 -2.44
CA THR A 40 -14.90 9.69 -3.54
C THR A 40 -13.77 9.01 -4.32
N MET A 41 -12.80 8.40 -3.63
CA MET A 41 -11.69 7.69 -4.27
C MET A 41 -12.14 6.47 -5.09
N ALA A 42 -13.22 5.82 -4.67
CA ALA A 42 -13.86 4.72 -5.40
C ALA A 42 -14.77 5.20 -6.56
N GLY A 43 -14.90 6.53 -6.76
CA GLY A 43 -15.75 7.13 -7.80
C GLY A 43 -17.20 7.37 -7.37
N ASP A 44 -17.53 7.17 -6.09
CA ASP A 44 -18.83 7.47 -5.52
C ASP A 44 -18.89 8.91 -5.01
N ASN A 45 -19.67 9.73 -5.72
CA ASN A 45 -19.77 11.17 -5.47
C ASN A 45 -20.90 11.57 -4.49
N ARG A 46 -21.60 10.60 -3.89
CA ARG A 46 -22.76 10.86 -3.00
C ARG A 46 -22.42 11.72 -1.78
N PHE A 47 -21.18 11.64 -1.29
CA PHE A 47 -20.75 12.23 -0.02
C PHE A 47 -19.63 13.27 -0.18
N ASN A 48 -19.54 13.89 -1.36
CA ASN A 48 -18.44 14.81 -1.73
C ASN A 48 -18.41 16.12 -0.93
N ASP A 49 -19.45 16.42 -0.14
CA ASP A 49 -19.52 17.52 0.83
C ASP A 49 -19.09 17.16 2.24
N GLU A 50 -18.80 15.89 2.52
CA GLU A 50 -18.50 15.42 3.87
C GLU A 50 -17.00 15.15 4.04
N PHE A 51 -16.46 15.55 5.19
CA PHE A 51 -15.18 15.08 5.74
C PHE A 51 -15.43 14.62 7.17
N PRO A 52 -15.41 13.30 7.45
CA PRO A 52 -15.70 12.82 8.79
C PRO A 52 -14.57 13.22 9.76
N ASN A 53 -14.95 13.70 10.94
CA ASN A 53 -13.98 13.89 12.02
C ASN A 53 -13.66 12.53 12.68
N PHE A 54 -12.78 11.77 12.05
CA PHE A 54 -12.40 10.44 12.50
C PHE A 54 -11.55 10.39 13.78
N LEU A 55 -11.33 11.55 14.42
CA LEU A 55 -10.68 11.68 15.73
C LEU A 55 -11.67 11.97 16.86
N SER A 56 -12.97 12.10 16.53
CA SER A 56 -14.02 12.31 17.52
C SER A 56 -14.46 11.00 18.17
N GLU A 57 -14.83 11.08 19.46
CA GLU A 57 -15.43 9.96 20.20
C GLU A 57 -16.70 9.44 19.50
N GLU A 58 -17.51 10.34 18.92
CA GLU A 58 -18.71 9.95 18.16
C GLU A 58 -18.35 9.08 16.94
N TYR A 59 -17.29 9.43 16.21
CA TYR A 59 -16.84 8.63 15.08
C TYR A 59 -16.30 7.27 15.53
N GLU A 60 -15.48 7.26 16.58
CA GLU A 60 -14.95 6.03 17.17
C GLU A 60 -16.08 5.08 17.56
N GLU A 61 -17.09 5.56 18.27
CA GLU A 61 -18.28 4.79 18.67
C GLU A 61 -19.05 4.23 17.47
N LYS A 62 -19.25 5.04 16.43
CA LYS A 62 -19.90 4.59 15.18
C LYS A 62 -19.10 3.50 14.48
N LEU A 63 -17.79 3.68 14.35
CA LEU A 63 -16.91 2.73 13.66
C LEU A 63 -16.79 1.42 14.45
N LYS A 64 -16.65 1.50 15.77
CA LYS A 64 -16.66 0.33 16.65
C LYS A 64 -17.99 -0.42 16.58
N SER A 65 -19.10 0.29 16.68
CA SER A 65 -20.45 -0.29 16.54
C SER A 65 -20.64 -0.97 15.18
N HIS A 66 -20.12 -0.37 14.11
CA HIS A 66 -20.14 -0.97 12.78
C HIS A 66 -19.45 -2.34 12.78
N TYR A 67 -18.20 -2.44 13.24
CA TYR A 67 -17.51 -3.74 13.29
C TYR A 67 -18.14 -4.76 14.24
N GLU A 68 -18.60 -4.33 15.43
CA GLU A 68 -19.27 -5.22 16.38
C GLU A 68 -20.58 -5.77 15.82
N ASN A 69 -21.39 -4.92 15.17
CA ASN A 69 -22.64 -5.32 14.55
C ASN A 69 -22.41 -6.33 13.44
N TYR A 70 -21.51 -6.04 12.48
CA TYR A 70 -21.26 -6.96 11.36
C TYR A 70 -20.64 -8.28 11.83
N LYS A 71 -19.73 -8.27 12.81
CA LYS A 71 -19.22 -9.49 13.44
C LYS A 71 -20.33 -10.33 14.07
N LYS A 72 -21.27 -9.68 14.77
CA LYS A 72 -22.43 -10.37 15.36
C LYS A 72 -23.35 -10.94 14.30
N GLU A 73 -23.65 -10.19 13.23
CA GLU A 73 -24.52 -10.64 12.15
C GLU A 73 -23.91 -11.83 11.38
N LEU A 74 -22.59 -11.82 11.15
CA LEU A 74 -21.87 -12.95 10.54
C LEU A 74 -22.08 -14.27 11.29
N SER A 75 -22.18 -14.24 12.63
CA SER A 75 -22.35 -15.45 13.46
C SER A 75 -23.68 -16.19 13.22
N LYS A 76 -24.65 -15.54 12.55
CA LYS A 76 -25.95 -16.14 12.21
C LYS A 76 -25.89 -17.06 11.00
N PHE A 77 -24.79 -17.03 10.24
CA PHE A 77 -24.60 -17.79 9.02
C PHE A 77 -23.60 -18.94 9.26
N PRO A 78 -24.05 -20.15 9.61
CA PRO A 78 -23.14 -21.29 9.77
C PRO A 78 -22.57 -21.74 8.42
N ASP A 79 -21.35 -22.30 8.44
CA ASP A 79 -20.57 -22.57 7.23
C ASP A 79 -21.22 -23.64 6.34
N ASP A 80 -21.95 -24.59 6.92
CA ASP A 80 -22.71 -25.63 6.22
C ASP A 80 -23.86 -25.09 5.34
N ARG A 81 -24.18 -23.79 5.47
CA ARG A 81 -25.16 -23.06 4.65
C ARG A 81 -24.53 -22.07 3.67
N LEU A 82 -23.21 -22.08 3.54
CA LEU A 82 -22.45 -21.18 2.69
C LEU A 82 -21.61 -22.00 1.70
N SER A 83 -21.53 -21.52 0.46
CA SER A 83 -20.55 -22.01 -0.51
C SER A 83 -19.12 -21.70 -0.04
N ALA A 84 -18.11 -22.37 -0.62
CA ALA A 84 -16.71 -22.13 -0.27
C ALA A 84 -16.28 -20.65 -0.46
N SER A 85 -16.77 -19.99 -1.51
CA SER A 85 -16.51 -18.55 -1.74
C SER A 85 -17.15 -17.65 -0.68
N GLU A 86 -18.36 -18.02 -0.22
CA GLU A 86 -19.05 -17.31 0.86
C GLU A 86 -18.39 -17.53 2.22
N GLN A 87 -17.94 -18.76 2.52
CA GLN A 87 -17.16 -19.06 3.72
C GLN A 87 -15.84 -18.26 3.75
N MET A 88 -15.16 -18.14 2.61
CA MET A 88 -13.98 -17.28 2.49
C MET A 88 -14.34 -15.81 2.74
N SER A 89 -15.42 -15.31 2.14
CA SER A 89 -15.88 -13.93 2.36
C SER A 89 -16.24 -13.65 3.82
N LYS A 90 -16.89 -14.62 4.48
CA LYS A 90 -17.19 -14.57 5.93
C LYS A 90 -15.92 -14.50 6.76
N SER A 91 -14.95 -15.38 6.47
CA SER A 91 -13.67 -15.44 7.20
C SER A 91 -12.86 -14.15 7.05
N ILE A 92 -12.83 -13.57 5.85
CA ILE A 92 -12.17 -12.28 5.58
C ILE A 92 -12.86 -11.15 6.35
N LEU A 93 -14.19 -11.07 6.31
CA LEU A 93 -14.91 -10.02 7.02
C LEU A 93 -14.77 -10.16 8.54
N GLU A 94 -14.78 -11.38 9.07
CA GLU A 94 -14.50 -11.64 10.48
C GLU A 94 -13.08 -11.20 10.86
N TRP A 95 -12.08 -11.51 10.04
CA TRP A 95 -10.71 -11.03 10.24
C TRP A 95 -10.66 -9.51 10.26
N GLN A 96 -11.33 -8.85 9.30
CA GLN A 96 -11.41 -7.39 9.21
C GLN A 96 -12.04 -6.78 10.47
N CYS A 97 -13.20 -7.29 10.90
CA CYS A 97 -13.82 -6.81 12.14
C CYS A 97 -12.91 -7.01 13.35
N ASN A 98 -12.28 -8.19 13.48
CA ASN A 98 -11.44 -8.51 14.63
C ASN A 98 -10.17 -7.65 14.71
N ILE A 99 -9.46 -7.44 13.60
CA ILE A 99 -8.23 -6.63 13.62
C ILE A 99 -8.54 -5.17 13.92
N ASN A 100 -9.60 -4.59 13.32
CA ASN A 100 -9.93 -3.19 13.55
C ASN A 100 -10.53 -2.97 14.94
N LEU A 101 -11.29 -3.93 15.48
CA LEU A 101 -11.76 -3.86 16.86
C LEU A 101 -10.62 -3.91 17.87
N ALA A 102 -9.56 -4.65 17.58
CA ALA A 102 -8.39 -4.70 18.44
C ALA A 102 -7.63 -3.37 18.46
N GLU A 103 -7.68 -2.59 17.38
CA GLU A 103 -7.00 -1.31 17.23
C GLU A 103 -7.49 -0.25 18.24
N PHE A 104 -8.77 -0.29 18.65
CA PHE A 104 -9.34 0.61 19.68
C PHE A 104 -8.78 0.38 21.09
N ASN A 105 -7.94 -0.64 21.31
CA ASN A 105 -7.21 -0.78 22.58
C ASN A 105 -5.94 0.10 22.63
N PHE A 106 -5.67 0.86 21.57
CA PHE A 106 -4.47 1.68 21.42
C PHE A 106 -4.84 3.12 21.07
N ASN A 107 -3.93 4.04 21.37
CA ASN A 107 -4.14 5.48 21.27
C ASN A 107 -3.51 6.07 19.99
N ALA A 108 -3.76 5.44 18.84
CA ALA A 108 -3.19 5.89 17.56
C ALA A 108 -3.73 7.27 17.14
N ASP A 109 -4.95 7.59 17.56
CA ASP A 109 -5.66 8.86 17.37
C ASP A 109 -4.99 10.06 18.08
N LEU A 110 -4.10 9.81 19.04
CA LEU A 110 -3.33 10.86 19.73
C LEU A 110 -2.13 11.38 18.94
N LYS A 111 -1.77 10.72 17.82
CA LYS A 111 -0.70 11.17 16.90
C LYS A 111 -1.20 11.18 15.45
N PRO A 112 -2.26 11.94 15.13
CA PRO A 112 -2.97 11.84 13.86
C PRO A 112 -2.24 12.48 12.66
N ILE A 113 -1.09 13.11 12.89
CA ILE A 113 -0.32 13.83 11.87
C ILE A 113 1.13 13.34 11.88
N ASP A 114 1.53 12.63 10.85
CA ASP A 114 2.91 12.36 10.48
C ASP A 114 3.26 12.92 9.08
N GLN A 115 4.51 12.75 8.67
CA GLN A 115 5.07 13.34 7.44
C GLN A 115 4.68 12.63 6.14
N MET A 116 4.01 11.47 6.18
CA MET A 116 3.70 10.63 5.03
C MET A 116 2.21 10.26 4.90
N TRP A 117 1.53 9.89 5.99
CA TRP A 117 0.17 9.35 5.96
C TRP A 117 -0.77 10.02 6.94
N SER A 118 -1.07 11.29 6.65
CA SER A 118 -1.94 12.12 7.46
C SER A 118 -3.00 12.81 6.62
N ALA A 119 -4.14 13.14 7.26
CA ALA A 119 -5.27 13.74 6.55
C ALA A 119 -4.94 15.08 5.90
N ASN A 120 -3.97 15.84 6.44
CA ASN A 120 -3.51 17.10 5.85
C ASN A 120 -2.79 16.90 4.50
N LEU A 121 -2.09 15.78 4.31
CA LEU A 121 -1.49 15.45 3.02
C LEU A 121 -2.56 15.00 2.03
N PHE A 122 -3.47 14.14 2.49
CA PHE A 122 -4.53 13.60 1.66
C PHE A 122 -5.51 14.69 1.17
N ILE A 123 -5.97 15.58 2.05
CA ILE A 123 -6.84 16.69 1.63
C ILE A 123 -6.12 17.63 0.66
N GLY A 124 -4.80 17.79 0.78
CA GLY A 124 -3.99 18.56 -0.16
C GLY A 124 -4.04 17.99 -1.58
N GLN A 125 -4.03 16.66 -1.71
CA GLN A 125 -4.20 15.99 -3.01
C GLN A 125 -5.58 16.29 -3.62
N LEU A 126 -6.64 16.22 -2.82
CA LEU A 126 -8.00 16.57 -3.27
C LEU A 126 -8.11 18.06 -3.66
N ALA A 127 -7.49 18.94 -2.87
CA ALA A 127 -7.47 20.38 -3.08
C ALA A 127 -6.81 20.83 -4.39
N SER A 128 -5.93 19.99 -4.97
CA SER A 128 -5.23 20.31 -6.22
C SER A 128 -6.14 20.48 -7.46
N GLY A 129 -7.39 20.02 -7.37
CA GLY A 129 -8.33 19.98 -8.50
C GLY A 129 -7.90 19.01 -9.61
N SER A 130 -7.07 18.02 -9.29
CA SER A 130 -6.56 17.02 -10.27
C SER A 130 -6.53 15.59 -9.73
N SER A 131 -7.06 15.37 -8.53
CA SER A 131 -7.28 14.04 -7.94
C SER A 131 -8.75 13.62 -8.10
N ALA A 132 -9.24 12.68 -7.28
CA ALA A 132 -10.57 12.09 -7.38
C ALA A 132 -11.74 13.07 -7.10
N GLN A 133 -11.49 14.15 -6.34
CA GLN A 133 -12.51 15.18 -6.08
C GLN A 133 -12.96 15.85 -7.39
N PRO A 134 -14.25 15.81 -7.75
CA PRO A 134 -14.73 16.50 -8.93
C PRO A 134 -14.77 18.01 -8.73
N PHE A 135 -14.57 18.74 -9.83
CA PHE A 135 -14.72 20.19 -9.96
C PHE A 135 -15.33 20.54 -11.33
N LYS A 136 -16.44 19.88 -11.68
CA LYS A 136 -17.08 19.96 -13.00
C LYS A 136 -18.32 20.84 -13.02
N THR A 137 -19.04 20.92 -11.90
CA THR A 137 -20.27 21.70 -11.75
C THR A 137 -20.14 22.70 -10.62
N VAL A 138 -20.94 23.76 -10.58
CA VAL A 138 -20.97 24.71 -9.46
C VAL A 138 -21.20 23.98 -8.12
N GLU A 139 -22.10 22.98 -8.11
CA GLU A 139 -22.37 22.14 -6.94
C GLU A 139 -21.11 21.41 -6.45
N ASP A 140 -20.24 20.94 -7.34
CA ASP A 140 -18.97 20.30 -6.93
C ASP A 140 -18.06 21.28 -6.16
N TYR A 141 -18.00 22.54 -6.58
CA TYR A 141 -17.22 23.57 -5.91
C TYR A 141 -17.81 23.92 -4.54
N GLU A 142 -19.14 23.96 -4.42
CA GLU A 142 -19.86 24.19 -3.17
C GLU A 142 -19.67 23.03 -2.18
N LYS A 143 -19.77 21.78 -2.66
CA LYS A 143 -19.53 20.58 -1.87
C LYS A 143 -18.09 20.56 -1.35
N TRP A 144 -17.12 20.89 -2.19
CA TRP A 144 -15.72 20.99 -1.75
C TRP A 144 -15.53 21.98 -0.59
N MET A 145 -16.14 23.16 -0.64
CA MET A 145 -16.03 24.13 0.48
C MET A 145 -16.60 23.58 1.79
N LYS A 146 -17.72 22.85 1.76
CA LYS A 146 -18.27 22.16 2.95
C LYS A 146 -17.34 21.06 3.46
N ARG A 147 -16.74 20.30 2.56
CA ARG A 147 -15.74 19.28 2.90
C ARG A 147 -14.50 19.90 3.55
N VAL A 148 -14.06 21.07 3.09
CA VAL A 148 -12.98 21.83 3.73
C VAL A 148 -13.38 22.25 5.14
N ASP A 149 -14.62 22.71 5.37
CA ASP A 149 -15.09 23.05 6.71
C ASP A 149 -14.99 21.85 7.68
N GLY A 150 -15.44 20.66 7.26
CA GLY A 150 -15.29 19.42 8.06
C GLY A 150 -13.83 19.01 8.31
N TYR A 151 -12.95 19.23 7.33
CA TYR A 151 -11.51 19.02 7.50
C TYR A 151 -10.89 19.99 8.52
N LEU A 152 -11.35 21.24 8.58
CA LEU A 152 -10.86 22.22 9.56
C LEU A 152 -11.32 21.86 10.99
N GLU A 153 -12.51 21.29 11.14
CA GLU A 153 -12.96 20.71 12.42
C GLU A 153 -12.10 19.51 12.85
N TRP A 154 -11.77 18.63 11.90
CA TRP A 154 -10.82 17.55 12.13
C TRP A 154 -9.44 18.09 12.54
N MET A 155 -8.93 19.15 11.89
CA MET A 155 -7.63 19.74 12.21
C MET A 155 -7.59 20.28 13.64
N ALA A 156 -8.67 20.93 14.08
CA ALA A 156 -8.79 21.38 15.48
C ALA A 156 -8.80 20.18 16.45
N SER A 157 -9.50 19.10 16.10
CA SER A 157 -9.52 17.87 16.90
C SER A 157 -8.16 17.18 16.95
N ALA A 158 -7.40 17.22 15.85
CA ALA A 158 -6.03 16.72 15.80
C ALA A 158 -5.10 17.47 16.76
N GLU A 159 -5.18 18.80 16.83
CA GLU A 159 -4.44 19.60 17.80
C GLU A 159 -4.80 19.21 19.25
N GLU A 160 -6.09 19.07 19.56
CA GLU A 160 -6.56 18.69 20.90
C GLU A 160 -6.14 17.26 21.29
N ASN A 161 -6.25 16.29 20.38
CA ASN A 161 -5.80 14.93 20.65
C ASN A 161 -4.27 14.85 20.78
N MET A 162 -3.50 15.62 20.01
CA MET A 162 -2.05 15.72 20.21
C MET A 162 -1.68 16.33 21.57
N LYS A 163 -2.45 17.31 22.09
CA LYS A 163 -2.26 17.82 23.46
C LYS A 163 -2.49 16.73 24.50
N LYS A 164 -3.57 15.95 24.37
CA LYS A 164 -3.81 14.77 25.23
C LYS A 164 -2.67 13.74 25.09
N GLY A 165 -2.15 13.55 23.88
CA GLY A 165 -0.98 12.72 23.60
C GLY A 165 0.27 13.18 24.35
N MET A 166 0.53 14.49 24.38
CA MET A 166 1.63 15.08 25.16
C MET A 166 1.50 14.79 26.66
N GLU A 167 0.29 14.87 27.21
CA GLU A 167 0.03 14.59 28.63
C GLU A 167 0.17 13.10 28.98
N THR A 168 -0.14 12.22 28.03
CA THR A 168 -0.18 10.76 28.25
C THR A 168 1.07 10.03 27.73
N GLY A 169 1.99 10.73 27.06
CA GLY A 169 3.24 10.15 26.54
C GLY A 169 3.12 9.54 25.14
N HIS A 170 2.07 9.84 24.39
CA HIS A 170 1.88 9.45 22.99
C HIS A 170 2.23 10.62 22.08
N VAL A 171 3.52 10.74 21.73
CA VAL A 171 4.05 11.85 20.92
C VAL A 171 4.98 11.30 19.83
N LEU A 172 4.95 11.91 18.65
CA LEU A 172 5.89 11.56 17.58
C LEU A 172 7.37 11.83 17.96
N PRO A 173 8.32 11.10 17.34
CA PRO A 173 9.73 11.46 17.40
C PRO A 173 9.99 12.87 16.90
N LYS A 174 10.89 13.61 17.56
CA LYS A 174 11.30 14.95 17.09
C LYS A 174 11.79 14.94 15.64
N SER A 175 12.52 13.90 15.25
CA SER A 175 13.02 13.75 13.88
C SER A 175 11.89 13.73 12.84
N LEU A 176 10.71 13.20 13.19
CA LEU A 176 9.54 13.18 12.31
C LEU A 176 8.75 14.49 12.38
N ILE A 177 8.61 15.09 13.56
CA ILE A 177 7.92 16.39 13.72
C ILE A 177 8.55 17.45 12.82
N VAL A 178 9.89 17.52 12.78
CA VAL A 178 10.64 18.46 11.93
C VAL A 178 10.30 18.30 10.44
N LYS A 179 9.92 17.10 9.98
CA LYS A 179 9.53 16.85 8.59
C LYS A 179 8.13 17.35 8.25
N VAL A 180 7.25 17.46 9.24
CA VAL A 180 5.89 17.98 9.07
C VAL A 180 5.89 19.51 8.94
N LEU A 181 6.81 20.21 9.60
CA LEU A 181 6.79 21.68 9.66
C LEU A 181 6.81 22.36 8.27
N PRO A 182 7.69 21.99 7.32
CA PRO A 182 7.68 22.61 5.99
C PRO A 182 6.39 22.34 5.22
N GLN A 183 5.75 21.20 5.44
CA GLN A 183 4.48 20.84 4.78
C GLN A 183 3.38 21.80 5.25
N LEU A 184 3.25 22.02 6.56
CA LEU A 184 2.29 22.97 7.12
C LEU A 184 2.60 24.42 6.72
N ALA A 185 3.87 24.83 6.79
CA ALA A 185 4.31 26.18 6.41
C ALA A 185 4.01 26.51 4.94
N SER A 186 4.09 25.51 4.04
CA SER A 186 3.77 25.73 2.62
C SER A 186 2.31 26.17 2.39
N LEU A 187 1.41 25.84 3.31
CA LEU A 187 -0.01 26.15 3.26
C LEU A 187 -0.38 27.42 4.05
N THR A 188 0.62 28.21 4.49
CA THR A 188 0.41 29.52 5.11
C THR A 188 0.67 30.69 4.15
N THR A 189 0.97 30.42 2.89
CA THR A 189 1.25 31.48 1.89
C THR A 189 0.02 32.36 1.68
N LYS A 190 0.19 33.69 1.80
CA LYS A 190 -0.88 34.67 1.52
C LYS A 190 -1.06 34.94 0.02
N ASN A 191 -0.20 34.36 -0.83
CA ASN A 191 -0.36 34.46 -2.28
C ASN A 191 -1.44 33.48 -2.76
N LEU A 192 -2.66 33.97 -2.87
CA LEU A 192 -3.84 33.18 -3.22
C LEU A 192 -3.67 32.42 -4.54
N GLU A 193 -3.06 33.04 -5.56
CA GLU A 193 -2.82 32.42 -6.88
C GLU A 193 -1.87 31.21 -6.85
N GLN A 194 -1.06 31.11 -5.80
CA GLN A 194 -0.13 30.00 -5.56
C GLN A 194 -0.63 29.04 -4.48
N HIS A 195 -1.73 29.37 -3.79
CA HIS A 195 -2.25 28.56 -2.70
C HIS A 195 -2.91 27.28 -3.23
N LEU A 196 -2.63 26.14 -2.59
CA LEU A 196 -3.09 24.83 -3.05
C LEU A 196 -4.62 24.73 -3.09
N PHE A 197 -5.30 25.17 -2.04
CA PHE A 197 -6.77 25.17 -1.95
C PHE A 197 -7.47 26.14 -2.91
N TYR A 198 -6.72 27.01 -3.59
CA TYR A 198 -7.25 27.92 -4.60
C TYR A 198 -7.07 27.40 -6.04
N GLN A 199 -6.29 26.32 -6.23
CA GLN A 199 -6.02 25.77 -7.57
C GLN A 199 -7.26 25.38 -8.38
N PRO A 200 -8.37 24.89 -7.79
CA PRO A 200 -9.57 24.59 -8.57
C PRO A 200 -10.13 25.81 -9.33
N ILE A 201 -10.08 27.01 -8.74
CA ILE A 201 -10.57 28.25 -9.38
C ILE A 201 -9.83 28.54 -10.69
N LYS A 202 -8.56 28.17 -10.79
CA LYS A 202 -7.74 28.37 -12.00
C LYS A 202 -8.11 27.43 -13.14
N LYS A 203 -8.94 26.42 -12.87
CA LYS A 203 -9.36 25.36 -13.79
C LYS A 203 -10.89 25.34 -13.95
N MET A 204 -11.58 26.44 -13.64
CA MET A 204 -13.04 26.53 -13.81
C MET A 204 -13.46 26.18 -15.24
N PRO A 205 -14.52 25.36 -15.41
CA PRO A 205 -15.08 25.07 -16.72
C PRO A 205 -15.42 26.33 -17.51
N ALA A 206 -15.19 26.29 -18.82
CA ALA A 206 -15.37 27.45 -19.70
C ALA A 206 -16.84 27.86 -19.87
N ASP A 207 -17.77 26.94 -19.63
CA ASP A 207 -19.23 27.08 -19.73
C ASP A 207 -19.88 27.72 -18.50
N PHE A 208 -19.13 27.93 -17.40
CA PHE A 208 -19.62 28.72 -16.27
C PHE A 208 -19.88 30.18 -16.69
N THR A 209 -20.96 30.76 -16.18
CA THR A 209 -21.27 32.19 -16.34
C THR A 209 -20.25 33.07 -15.61
N GLU A 210 -20.15 34.33 -16.00
CA GLU A 210 -19.24 35.27 -15.34
C GLU A 210 -19.67 35.54 -13.89
N GLU A 211 -20.98 35.51 -13.61
CA GLU A 211 -21.52 35.59 -12.26
C GLU A 211 -21.10 34.39 -11.41
N GLU A 212 -21.20 33.15 -11.92
CA GLU A 212 -20.75 31.94 -11.22
C GLU A 212 -19.25 31.96 -10.97
N LYS A 213 -18.45 32.29 -12.00
CA LYS A 213 -16.98 32.41 -11.86
C LYS A 213 -16.61 33.43 -10.79
N LYS A 214 -17.24 34.60 -10.81
CA LYS A 214 -16.99 35.64 -9.81
C LYS A 214 -17.39 35.18 -8.42
N SER A 215 -18.58 34.61 -8.27
CA SER A 215 -19.09 34.13 -6.98
C SER A 215 -18.18 33.05 -6.36
N LEU A 216 -17.74 32.07 -7.17
CA LEU A 216 -16.84 31.02 -6.72
C LEU A 216 -15.44 31.54 -6.42
N THR A 217 -14.93 32.47 -7.23
CA THR A 217 -13.63 33.12 -7.00
C THR A 217 -13.60 33.85 -5.66
N ASP A 218 -14.62 34.66 -5.38
CA ASP A 218 -14.74 35.40 -4.12
C ASP A 218 -14.86 34.41 -2.93
N ALA A 219 -15.76 33.42 -3.02
CA ALA A 219 -15.97 32.44 -1.96
C ALA A 219 -14.75 31.57 -1.64
N TYR A 220 -13.97 31.16 -2.65
CA TYR A 220 -12.72 30.41 -2.43
C TYR A 220 -11.62 31.32 -1.88
N GLY A 221 -11.58 32.59 -2.30
CA GLY A 221 -10.71 33.60 -1.69
C GLY A 221 -10.96 33.72 -0.20
N ASP A 222 -12.23 33.86 0.20
CA ASP A 222 -12.64 33.96 1.61
C ASP A 222 -12.34 32.65 2.35
N MET A 223 -12.71 31.49 1.81
CA MET A 223 -12.39 30.19 2.41
C MET A 223 -10.89 30.04 2.69
N VAL A 224 -10.03 30.39 1.73
CA VAL A 224 -8.58 30.26 1.88
C VAL A 224 -8.03 31.26 2.89
N THR A 225 -8.40 32.53 2.76
CA THR A 225 -7.79 33.62 3.53
C THR A 225 -8.33 33.71 4.96
N GLU A 226 -9.61 33.43 5.18
CA GLU A 226 -10.27 33.55 6.47
C GLU A 226 -10.30 32.25 7.27
N LYS A 227 -10.26 31.08 6.61
CA LYS A 227 -10.38 29.78 7.29
C LYS A 227 -9.12 28.93 7.18
N VAL A 228 -8.69 28.61 5.96
CA VAL A 228 -7.60 27.63 5.72
C VAL A 228 -6.27 28.14 6.24
N ILE A 229 -5.84 29.33 5.80
CA ILE A 229 -4.52 29.85 6.19
C ILE A 229 -4.41 30.03 7.71
N PRO A 230 -5.39 30.65 8.42
CA PRO A 230 -5.32 30.78 9.88
C PRO A 230 -5.24 29.43 10.61
N ALA A 231 -5.93 28.40 10.12
CA ALA A 231 -5.87 27.06 10.71
C ALA A 231 -4.48 26.42 10.55
N TYR A 232 -3.88 26.51 9.36
CA TYR A 232 -2.51 26.02 9.14
C TYR A 232 -1.46 26.84 9.91
N GLU A 233 -1.63 28.16 10.04
CA GLU A 233 -0.76 29.00 10.87
C GLU A 233 -0.81 28.57 12.34
N LYS A 234 -2.01 28.33 12.87
CA LYS A 234 -2.21 27.85 14.25
C LYS A 234 -1.58 26.49 14.47
N LEU A 235 -1.87 25.52 13.60
CA LEU A 235 -1.33 24.16 13.71
C LEU A 235 0.19 24.15 13.54
N HIS A 236 0.75 24.92 12.60
CA HIS A 236 2.19 25.07 12.44
C HIS A 236 2.84 25.66 13.70
N ALA A 237 2.25 26.69 14.31
CA ALA A 237 2.76 27.27 15.55
C ALA A 237 2.75 26.27 16.72
N PHE A 238 1.70 25.47 16.85
CA PHE A 238 1.64 24.39 17.84
C PHE A 238 2.70 23.30 17.58
N MET A 239 2.81 22.83 16.33
CA MET A 239 3.72 21.78 15.92
C MET A 239 5.20 22.19 16.05
N SER A 240 5.53 23.44 15.71
CA SER A 240 6.90 23.97 15.77
C SER A 240 7.35 24.43 17.16
N GLY A 241 6.40 24.60 18.09
CA GLY A 241 6.67 24.96 19.49
C GLY A 241 6.33 23.81 20.44
N PRO A 242 5.19 23.85 21.16
CA PRO A 242 4.88 22.90 22.23
C PRO A 242 5.00 21.41 21.85
N TYR A 243 4.54 21.02 20.66
CA TYR A 243 4.57 19.61 20.26
C TYR A 243 5.99 19.14 19.93
N LEU A 244 6.80 19.95 19.23
CA LEU A 244 8.21 19.64 18.97
C LEU A 244 9.03 19.56 20.27
N GLU A 245 8.77 20.44 21.24
CA GLU A 245 9.41 20.39 22.57
C GLU A 245 9.07 19.08 23.30
N ALA A 246 7.83 18.61 23.21
CA ALA A 246 7.36 17.36 23.79
C ALA A 246 7.74 16.10 22.99
N GLY A 247 8.23 16.26 21.75
CA GLY A 247 8.58 15.15 20.89
C GLY A 247 9.56 14.17 21.54
N ARG A 248 9.39 12.87 21.30
CA ARG A 248 10.27 11.85 21.87
C ARG A 248 11.63 11.82 21.15
N GLU A 249 12.67 11.47 21.91
CA GLU A 249 14.02 11.20 21.36
C GLU A 249 14.17 9.75 20.90
N SER A 250 13.34 8.84 21.43
CA SER A 250 13.32 7.45 20.98
C SER A 250 12.90 7.36 19.51
N SER A 251 13.36 6.33 18.81
CA SER A 251 13.02 6.13 17.40
C SER A 251 11.82 5.18 17.25
N GLY A 252 11.88 4.01 17.88
CA GLY A 252 10.82 3.01 17.85
C GLY A 252 9.61 3.30 18.75
N ILE A 253 8.51 2.64 18.40
CA ILE A 253 7.20 2.79 19.06
C ILE A 253 7.16 2.24 20.49
N GLN A 254 8.09 1.34 20.84
CA GLN A 254 8.35 0.91 22.22
C GLN A 254 8.66 2.07 23.19
N GLY A 255 9.00 3.25 22.66
CA GLY A 255 9.19 4.46 23.46
C GLY A 255 7.90 5.09 23.99
N GLU A 256 6.73 4.55 23.64
CA GLU A 256 5.42 5.02 24.08
C GLU A 256 4.76 4.04 25.06
N PRO A 257 3.78 4.49 25.87
CA PRO A 257 2.96 3.60 26.67
C PRO A 257 2.32 2.49 25.82
N ASN A 258 2.39 1.24 26.28
CA ASN A 258 1.90 0.05 25.55
C ASN A 258 2.51 -0.14 24.14
N GLY A 259 3.66 0.45 23.85
CA GLY A 259 4.31 0.41 22.53
C GLY A 259 4.58 -1.01 22.01
N ASP A 260 5.01 -1.94 22.87
CA ASP A 260 5.27 -3.33 22.48
C ASP A 260 3.99 -4.05 22.05
N ALA A 261 2.89 -3.85 22.78
CA ALA A 261 1.59 -4.43 22.47
C ALA A 261 1.02 -3.84 21.17
N TYR A 262 1.18 -2.53 20.97
CA TYR A 262 0.81 -1.88 19.71
C TYR A 262 1.65 -2.44 18.55
N TYR A 263 2.96 -2.59 18.71
CA TYR A 263 3.81 -3.13 17.66
C TYR A 263 3.46 -4.59 17.30
N ALA A 264 3.15 -5.43 18.29
CA ALA A 264 2.65 -6.78 18.04
C ALA A 264 1.33 -6.78 17.27
N HIS A 265 0.42 -5.85 17.58
CA HIS A 265 -0.80 -5.65 16.81
C HIS A 265 -0.49 -5.24 15.36
N GLN A 266 0.41 -4.28 15.16
CA GLN A 266 0.79 -3.82 13.83
C GLN A 266 1.46 -4.92 12.99
N ILE A 267 2.34 -5.74 13.60
CA ILE A 267 2.90 -6.93 12.94
C ILE A 267 1.76 -7.83 12.45
N LYS A 268 0.78 -8.15 13.30
CA LYS A 268 -0.36 -8.97 12.92
C LYS A 268 -1.21 -8.33 11.83
N LYS A 269 -1.46 -7.01 11.91
CA LYS A 269 -2.25 -6.26 10.93
C LYS A 269 -1.60 -6.26 9.55
N TYR A 270 -0.30 -5.96 9.46
CA TYR A 270 0.39 -5.81 8.18
C TYR A 270 0.87 -7.13 7.58
N THR A 271 1.38 -8.04 8.40
CA THR A 271 1.86 -9.34 7.94
C THR A 271 0.74 -10.35 7.82
N THR A 272 -0.37 -10.16 8.54
CA THR A 272 -1.49 -11.10 8.64
C THR A 272 -1.09 -12.49 9.17
N THR A 273 0.04 -12.55 9.87
CA THR A 273 0.58 -13.73 10.55
C THR A 273 0.55 -13.55 12.07
N ASN A 274 0.97 -14.59 12.81
CA ASN A 274 1.20 -14.49 14.26
C ASN A 274 2.70 -14.46 14.61
N MET A 275 3.57 -14.10 13.66
CA MET A 275 5.01 -14.01 13.91
C MET A 275 5.32 -12.95 14.95
N THR A 276 6.32 -13.21 15.79
CA THR A 276 6.84 -12.26 16.77
C THR A 276 7.91 -11.37 16.15
N ALA A 277 8.13 -10.18 16.73
CA ALA A 277 9.20 -9.27 16.31
C ALA A 277 10.59 -9.94 16.33
N ASN A 278 10.82 -10.86 17.28
CA ASN A 278 12.09 -11.60 17.37
C ASN A 278 12.27 -12.59 16.21
N GLU A 279 11.24 -13.38 15.90
CA GLU A 279 11.29 -14.31 14.77
C GLU A 279 11.52 -13.56 13.45
N ILE A 280 10.85 -12.43 13.27
CA ILE A 280 10.99 -11.58 12.08
C ILE A 280 12.40 -10.97 11.99
N HIS A 281 12.97 -10.51 13.11
CA HIS A 281 14.32 -9.96 13.13
C HIS A 281 15.37 -10.99 12.71
N GLU A 282 15.33 -12.19 13.32
CA GLU A 282 16.26 -13.27 12.98
C GLU A 282 16.09 -13.75 11.54
N LEU A 283 14.84 -13.84 11.06
CA LEU A 283 14.56 -14.14 9.66
C LEU A 283 15.18 -13.08 8.74
N GLY A 284 15.01 -11.80 9.04
CA GLY A 284 15.62 -10.70 8.31
C GLY A 284 17.14 -10.79 8.23
N LEU A 285 17.80 -11.05 9.35
CA LEU A 285 19.25 -11.23 9.40
C LEU A 285 19.70 -12.41 8.53
N SER A 286 18.95 -13.52 8.55
CA SER A 286 19.26 -14.70 7.74
C SER A 286 19.09 -14.44 6.23
N GLU A 287 18.03 -13.73 5.84
CA GLU A 287 17.79 -13.37 4.44
C GLU A 287 18.81 -12.35 3.93
N VAL A 288 19.17 -11.36 4.73
CA VAL A 288 20.28 -10.43 4.38
C VAL A 288 21.56 -11.22 4.14
N ALA A 289 21.92 -12.17 5.01
CA ALA A 289 23.13 -12.97 4.83
C ALA A 289 23.08 -13.85 3.57
N ARG A 290 21.93 -14.46 3.26
CA ARG A 290 21.73 -15.25 2.04
C ARG A 290 21.90 -14.39 0.79
N ILE A 291 21.18 -13.28 0.69
CA ILE A 291 21.18 -12.42 -0.50
C ILE A 291 22.56 -11.79 -0.71
N ARG A 292 23.26 -11.39 0.37
CA ARG A 292 24.66 -10.92 0.27
C ARG A 292 25.58 -11.97 -0.36
N SER A 293 25.39 -13.24 -0.01
CA SER A 293 26.19 -14.33 -0.56
C SER A 293 25.93 -14.52 -2.07
N GLU A 294 24.68 -14.40 -2.50
CA GLU A 294 24.31 -14.44 -3.92
C GLU A 294 24.84 -13.23 -4.70
N MET A 295 24.79 -12.03 -4.12
CA MET A 295 25.38 -10.83 -4.73
C MET A 295 26.91 -10.96 -4.89
N GLU A 296 27.60 -11.59 -3.93
CA GLU A 296 29.02 -11.92 -4.04
C GLU A 296 29.31 -12.91 -5.17
N GLU A 297 28.42 -13.87 -5.44
CA GLU A 297 28.54 -14.75 -6.59
C GLU A 297 28.38 -14.00 -7.91
N ILE A 298 27.42 -13.07 -8.01
CA ILE A 298 27.24 -12.22 -9.20
C ILE A 298 28.47 -11.32 -9.42
N LYS A 299 28.99 -10.69 -8.36
CA LYS A 299 30.22 -9.89 -8.43
C LYS A 299 31.39 -10.69 -9.02
N LYS A 300 31.56 -11.94 -8.58
CA LYS A 300 32.58 -12.86 -9.13
C LYS A 300 32.28 -13.23 -10.59
N GLN A 301 31.03 -13.48 -10.93
CA GLN A 301 30.61 -13.84 -12.28
C GLN A 301 30.93 -12.75 -13.30
N VAL A 302 30.76 -11.47 -12.93
CA VAL A 302 31.11 -10.33 -13.80
C VAL A 302 32.59 -9.95 -13.73
N GLY A 303 33.39 -10.64 -12.90
CA GLY A 303 34.84 -10.42 -12.78
C GLY A 303 35.23 -9.11 -12.10
N PHE A 304 34.37 -8.56 -11.23
CA PHE A 304 34.69 -7.35 -10.48
C PHE A 304 35.57 -7.66 -9.26
N GLU A 305 36.70 -6.96 -9.15
CA GLU A 305 37.63 -7.06 -8.03
C GLU A 305 37.33 -5.99 -6.98
N GLY A 306 37.23 -6.37 -5.71
CA GLY A 306 36.92 -5.46 -4.59
C GLY A 306 35.88 -6.03 -3.63
N ASP A 307 35.44 -5.21 -2.68
CA ASP A 307 34.33 -5.57 -1.79
C ASP A 307 32.97 -5.31 -2.46
N LEU A 308 31.90 -5.75 -1.82
CA LEU A 308 30.55 -5.62 -2.36
C LEU A 308 30.09 -4.16 -2.47
N LYS A 309 30.55 -3.28 -1.56
CA LYS A 309 30.21 -1.86 -1.59
C LYS A 309 30.83 -1.16 -2.79
N ALA A 310 32.09 -1.45 -3.10
CA ALA A 310 32.73 -0.97 -4.32
C ALA A 310 32.01 -1.49 -5.57
N PHE A 311 31.50 -2.72 -5.55
CA PHE A 311 30.70 -3.26 -6.64
C PHE A 311 29.37 -2.52 -6.81
N PHE A 312 28.69 -2.15 -5.72
CA PHE A 312 27.47 -1.35 -5.77
C PHE A 312 27.70 0.00 -6.47
N ASP A 313 28.77 0.71 -6.08
CA ASP A 313 29.14 1.99 -6.71
C ASP A 313 29.51 1.83 -8.18
N PHE A 314 30.20 0.73 -8.53
CA PHE A 314 30.52 0.38 -9.90
C PHE A 314 29.25 0.18 -10.74
N VAL A 315 28.30 -0.63 -10.30
CA VAL A 315 27.02 -0.85 -11.01
C VAL A 315 26.25 0.46 -11.16
N ARG A 316 26.18 1.27 -10.09
CA ARG A 316 25.50 2.58 -10.10
C ARG A 316 26.12 3.54 -11.13
N GLY A 317 27.44 3.52 -11.30
CA GLY A 317 28.17 4.40 -12.21
C GLY A 317 28.41 3.82 -13.62
N ASN A 318 28.04 2.56 -13.87
CA ASN A 318 28.37 1.89 -15.13
C ASN A 318 27.57 2.49 -16.30
N LYS A 319 28.28 3.15 -17.22
CA LYS A 319 27.69 3.78 -18.41
C LYS A 319 27.11 2.78 -19.41
N GLU A 320 27.55 1.52 -19.40
CA GLU A 320 26.95 0.47 -20.23
C GLU A 320 25.51 0.14 -19.78
N LEU A 321 25.20 0.39 -18.50
CA LEU A 321 23.86 0.23 -17.93
C LEU A 321 23.00 1.49 -18.06
N MET A 322 23.51 2.57 -18.69
CA MET A 322 22.80 3.83 -18.94
C MET A 322 22.73 4.13 -20.44
N PRO A 323 22.07 3.29 -21.25
CA PRO A 323 22.17 3.37 -22.71
C PRO A 323 21.26 4.43 -23.36
N TYR A 324 20.46 5.15 -22.59
CA TYR A 324 19.39 6.00 -23.12
C TYR A 324 19.77 7.48 -23.13
N THR A 325 19.23 8.21 -24.11
CA THR A 325 19.34 9.66 -24.25
C THR A 325 17.98 10.34 -24.21
N GLU A 326 16.90 9.60 -24.50
CA GLU A 326 15.54 10.09 -24.55
C GLU A 326 14.62 9.28 -23.63
N PRO A 327 13.70 9.92 -22.88
CA PRO A 327 12.78 9.22 -21.98
C PRO A 327 11.94 8.13 -22.65
N GLN A 328 11.58 8.31 -23.93
CA GLN A 328 10.82 7.30 -24.67
C GLN A 328 11.56 5.96 -24.77
N GLN A 329 12.90 5.95 -24.78
CA GLN A 329 13.67 4.71 -24.86
C GLN A 329 13.52 3.85 -23.59
N VAL A 330 13.32 4.48 -22.42
CA VAL A 330 13.01 3.79 -21.16
C VAL A 330 11.63 3.13 -21.24
N ILE A 331 10.62 3.86 -21.72
CA ILE A 331 9.27 3.33 -21.90
C ILE A 331 9.27 2.16 -22.90
N ASP A 332 9.97 2.31 -24.02
CA ASP A 332 10.15 1.25 -25.01
C ASP A 332 10.90 0.04 -24.45
N HIS A 333 11.81 0.25 -23.49
CA HIS A 333 12.52 -0.84 -22.80
C HIS A 333 11.58 -1.68 -21.95
N PHE A 334 10.73 -1.07 -21.13
CA PHE A 334 9.71 -1.80 -20.37
C PHE A 334 8.73 -2.55 -21.27
N ASN A 335 8.32 -1.94 -22.39
CA ASN A 335 7.49 -2.64 -23.38
C ASN A 335 8.23 -3.86 -23.98
N LYS A 336 9.54 -3.77 -24.22
CA LYS A 336 10.35 -4.92 -24.67
C LYS A 336 10.49 -6.01 -23.60
N ILE A 337 10.58 -5.66 -22.32
CA ILE A 337 10.56 -6.62 -21.20
C ILE A 337 9.25 -7.41 -21.26
N HIS A 338 8.11 -6.71 -21.39
CA HIS A 338 6.81 -7.35 -21.53
C HIS A 338 6.75 -8.31 -22.74
N GLU A 339 7.18 -7.88 -23.93
CA GLU A 339 7.20 -8.76 -25.11
C GLU A 339 8.08 -10.00 -24.91
N ARG A 340 9.23 -9.87 -24.24
CA ARG A 340 10.15 -11.00 -23.98
C ARG A 340 9.52 -12.06 -23.09
N MET A 341 8.80 -11.65 -22.04
CA MET A 341 8.24 -12.59 -21.06
C MET A 341 6.96 -13.28 -21.53
N LYS A 342 6.20 -12.70 -22.48
CA LYS A 342 4.90 -13.23 -22.94
C LYS A 342 4.88 -14.74 -23.20
N PRO A 343 5.83 -15.36 -23.94
CA PRO A 343 5.76 -16.80 -24.22
C PRO A 343 5.89 -17.69 -22.97
N GLN A 344 6.56 -17.21 -21.92
CA GLN A 344 6.69 -17.94 -20.65
C GLN A 344 5.55 -17.60 -19.69
N LEU A 345 5.03 -16.38 -19.73
CA LEU A 345 3.87 -15.95 -18.96
C LEU A 345 2.68 -16.89 -19.19
N GLU A 346 2.42 -17.28 -20.44
CA GLU A 346 1.38 -18.26 -20.83
C GLU A 346 1.55 -19.65 -20.19
N LYS A 347 2.77 -20.00 -19.78
CA LYS A 347 3.08 -21.28 -19.13
C LYS A 347 2.96 -21.20 -17.61
N LEU A 348 3.02 -19.99 -17.05
CA LEU A 348 2.94 -19.75 -15.63
C LEU A 348 1.54 -19.29 -15.19
N PHE A 349 0.73 -18.71 -16.08
CA PHE A 349 -0.59 -18.17 -15.74
C PHE A 349 -1.68 -18.60 -16.73
N ASP A 350 -2.79 -19.13 -16.20
CA ASP A 350 -4.01 -19.37 -16.99
C ASP A 350 -4.91 -18.12 -17.05
N MET A 351 -5.04 -17.42 -15.91
CA MET A 351 -5.84 -16.19 -15.83
C MET A 351 -5.05 -14.96 -16.28
N LYS A 352 -5.73 -14.06 -17.00
CA LYS A 352 -5.17 -12.79 -17.47
C LYS A 352 -6.20 -11.68 -17.30
N PRO A 353 -5.79 -10.51 -16.81
CA PRO A 353 -6.62 -9.32 -16.84
C PRO A 353 -7.17 -9.03 -18.25
N LYS A 354 -8.43 -8.65 -18.32
CA LYS A 354 -9.04 -8.00 -19.50
C LYS A 354 -8.76 -6.50 -19.50
N THR A 355 -8.51 -5.92 -18.33
CA THR A 355 -8.17 -4.51 -18.14
C THR A 355 -6.94 -4.17 -18.97
N PRO A 356 -7.01 -3.16 -19.86
CA PRO A 356 -5.84 -2.77 -20.65
C PRO A 356 -4.70 -2.28 -19.77
N PHE A 357 -3.46 -2.44 -20.24
CA PHE A 357 -2.25 -2.04 -19.54
C PHE A 357 -1.37 -1.15 -20.44
N GLU A 358 -0.75 -0.14 -19.85
CA GLU A 358 0.31 0.63 -20.50
C GLU A 358 1.41 1.09 -19.53
N VAL A 359 2.59 1.32 -20.09
CA VAL A 359 3.71 1.98 -19.39
C VAL A 359 3.72 3.45 -19.77
N ARG A 360 3.80 4.34 -18.78
CA ARG A 360 3.74 5.79 -18.98
C ARG A 360 4.82 6.50 -18.19
N ARG A 361 5.41 7.55 -18.77
CA ARG A 361 6.27 8.47 -18.03
C ARG A 361 5.44 9.27 -17.02
N THR A 362 5.95 9.43 -15.81
CA THR A 362 5.36 10.31 -14.80
C THR A 362 5.31 11.76 -15.26
N GLU A 363 4.20 12.45 -14.97
CA GLU A 363 4.00 13.82 -15.41
C GLU A 363 5.07 14.77 -14.86
N ALA A 364 5.66 15.61 -15.72
CA ALA A 364 6.85 16.42 -15.42
C ALA A 364 6.71 17.31 -14.17
N PHE A 365 5.49 17.74 -13.83
CA PHE A 365 5.24 18.60 -12.67
C PHE A 365 5.36 17.87 -11.32
N ARG A 366 5.19 16.53 -11.30
CA ARG A 366 5.30 15.70 -10.08
C ARG A 366 6.46 14.71 -10.12
N GLU A 367 7.12 14.57 -11.27
CA GLU A 367 8.16 13.57 -11.52
C GLU A 367 9.33 13.63 -10.52
N LYS A 368 9.73 14.83 -10.07
CA LYS A 368 10.86 15.01 -9.13
C LYS A 368 10.67 14.37 -7.76
N SER A 369 9.43 14.18 -7.34
CA SER A 369 9.08 13.60 -6.04
C SER A 369 8.34 12.27 -6.17
N ALA A 370 8.17 11.77 -7.40
CA ALA A 370 7.46 10.54 -7.66
C ALA A 370 8.41 9.33 -7.58
N SER A 371 7.85 8.20 -7.15
CA SER A 371 8.46 6.88 -7.34
C SER A 371 7.81 6.19 -8.53
N ALA A 372 8.44 5.13 -9.03
CA ALA A 372 7.77 4.21 -9.94
C ALA A 372 6.57 3.59 -9.20
N GLU A 373 5.41 3.51 -9.86
CA GLU A 373 4.17 3.07 -9.21
C GLU A 373 3.18 2.47 -10.21
N TYR A 374 2.39 1.51 -9.77
CA TYR A 374 1.21 1.04 -10.48
C TYR A 374 -0.05 1.79 -10.05
N ASN A 375 -0.75 2.37 -11.03
CA ASN A 375 -2.06 2.97 -10.87
C ASN A 375 -3.13 2.05 -11.46
N PRO A 376 -4.07 1.52 -10.64
CA PRO A 376 -5.13 0.63 -11.13
C PRO A 376 -6.04 1.26 -12.19
N GLY A 377 -6.47 0.41 -13.12
CA GLY A 377 -7.56 0.73 -14.05
C GLY A 377 -8.86 1.05 -13.32
N SER A 378 -9.83 1.62 -14.04
CA SER A 378 -11.16 1.82 -13.48
C SER A 378 -11.94 0.51 -13.41
N LEU A 379 -12.82 0.37 -12.42
CA LEU A 379 -13.66 -0.83 -12.24
C LEU A 379 -14.54 -1.13 -13.46
N ASP A 380 -14.89 -0.12 -14.25
CA ASP A 380 -15.68 -0.24 -15.49
C ASP A 380 -14.82 -0.55 -16.72
N GLY A 381 -13.50 -0.70 -16.57
CA GLY A 381 -12.55 -1.01 -17.64
C GLY A 381 -12.26 0.13 -18.63
N THR A 382 -12.80 1.33 -18.41
CA THR A 382 -12.62 2.47 -19.34
C THR A 382 -11.25 3.14 -19.25
N ARG A 383 -10.59 3.07 -18.08
CA ARG A 383 -9.21 3.54 -17.86
C ARG A 383 -8.27 2.33 -17.73
N PRO A 384 -7.13 2.31 -18.45
CA PRO A 384 -6.14 1.25 -18.31
C PRO A 384 -5.48 1.27 -16.93
N GLY A 385 -4.94 0.13 -16.52
CA GLY A 385 -3.89 0.10 -15.50
C GLY A 385 -2.61 0.71 -16.07
N ILE A 386 -1.97 1.58 -15.31
CA ILE A 386 -0.81 2.34 -15.78
C ILE A 386 0.37 2.08 -14.85
N PHE A 387 1.47 1.56 -15.42
CA PHE A 387 2.76 1.56 -14.74
C PHE A 387 3.47 2.89 -15.03
N TYR A 388 3.56 3.74 -14.02
CA TYR A 388 4.20 5.04 -14.10
C TYR A 388 5.69 4.96 -13.77
N VAL A 389 6.53 5.56 -14.62
CA VAL A 389 7.98 5.58 -14.47
C VAL A 389 8.49 7.03 -14.44
N PRO A 390 9.09 7.50 -13.33
CA PRO A 390 9.75 8.79 -13.30
C PRO A 390 11.11 8.73 -14.03
N ILE A 391 11.31 9.61 -15.01
CA ILE A 391 12.51 9.69 -15.85
C ILE A 391 13.04 11.13 -15.82
N LEU A 392 13.75 11.46 -14.74
CA LEU A 392 14.30 12.80 -14.53
C LEU A 392 15.43 13.14 -15.50
N ASN A 393 16.27 12.15 -15.80
CA ASN A 393 17.36 12.26 -16.76
C ASN A 393 17.57 10.91 -17.43
N ALA A 394 17.25 10.81 -18.72
CA ALA A 394 17.41 9.58 -19.48
C ALA A 394 18.88 9.12 -19.57
N GLU A 395 19.84 10.06 -19.67
CA GLU A 395 21.28 9.75 -19.74
C GLU A 395 21.89 9.22 -18.42
N ALA A 396 21.15 9.37 -17.32
CA ALA A 396 21.51 8.83 -16.02
C ALA A 396 20.63 7.65 -15.59
N TYR A 397 19.67 7.25 -16.42
CA TYR A 397 18.73 6.17 -16.10
C TYR A 397 19.45 4.82 -16.23
N ASN A 398 19.51 4.07 -15.12
CA ASN A 398 20.22 2.80 -15.05
C ASN A 398 19.23 1.62 -15.16
N ILE A 399 19.44 0.72 -16.13
CA ILE A 399 18.46 -0.32 -16.49
C ILE A 399 18.55 -1.61 -15.66
N HIS A 400 19.55 -1.76 -14.79
CA HIS A 400 19.83 -3.05 -14.14
C HIS A 400 18.67 -3.62 -13.31
N SER A 401 17.80 -2.76 -12.77
CA SER A 401 16.64 -3.17 -11.95
C SER A 401 15.32 -3.23 -12.72
N ASP A 402 15.28 -2.85 -14.00
CA ASP A 402 14.02 -2.63 -14.74
C ASP A 402 13.18 -3.91 -14.85
N GLU A 403 13.80 -5.07 -15.05
CA GLU A 403 13.05 -6.33 -15.14
C GLU A 403 12.37 -6.68 -13.81
N SER A 404 13.04 -6.49 -12.67
CA SER A 404 12.42 -6.69 -11.34
C SER A 404 11.31 -5.69 -11.09
N LEU A 405 11.56 -4.42 -11.38
CA LEU A 405 10.59 -3.35 -11.18
C LEU A 405 9.32 -3.58 -12.03
N PHE A 406 9.49 -4.03 -13.28
CA PHE A 406 8.37 -4.37 -14.16
C PHE A 406 7.55 -5.54 -13.61
N LEU A 407 8.21 -6.60 -13.14
CA LEU A 407 7.51 -7.74 -12.55
C LEU A 407 6.75 -7.37 -11.27
N HIS A 408 7.25 -6.40 -10.50
CA HIS A 408 6.63 -5.89 -9.27
C HIS A 408 5.38 -5.05 -9.58
N GLU A 409 5.56 -3.95 -10.30
CA GLU A 409 4.50 -2.95 -10.52
C GLU A 409 3.50 -3.38 -11.60
N ALA A 410 3.98 -4.07 -12.64
CA ALA A 410 3.17 -4.38 -13.80
C ALA A 410 2.77 -5.87 -13.80
N ILE A 411 3.36 -6.64 -14.71
CA ILE A 411 2.93 -7.97 -15.08
C ILE A 411 4.04 -8.96 -14.69
N PRO A 412 3.76 -10.02 -13.90
CA PRO A 412 2.48 -10.44 -13.35
C PRO A 412 2.21 -9.93 -11.91
N GLY A 413 2.87 -8.85 -11.46
CA GLY A 413 2.69 -8.28 -10.13
C GLY A 413 1.37 -7.53 -9.92
N HIS A 414 1.44 -6.26 -9.52
CA HIS A 414 0.26 -5.48 -9.09
C HIS A 414 -0.83 -5.37 -10.16
N HIS A 415 -0.48 -5.28 -11.45
CA HIS A 415 -1.50 -5.24 -12.51
C HIS A 415 -2.36 -6.50 -12.52
N TYR A 416 -1.74 -7.69 -12.50
CA TYR A 416 -2.48 -8.96 -12.52
C TYR A 416 -3.32 -9.12 -11.26
N GLN A 417 -2.71 -8.89 -10.09
CA GLN A 417 -3.37 -9.08 -8.81
C GLN A 417 -4.59 -8.16 -8.65
N ILE A 418 -4.44 -6.86 -8.94
CA ILE A 418 -5.51 -5.89 -8.74
C ILE A 418 -6.58 -6.04 -9.81
N SER A 419 -6.21 -6.13 -11.09
CA SER A 419 -7.19 -6.19 -12.18
C SER A 419 -8.02 -7.47 -12.13
N LEU A 420 -7.43 -8.64 -11.84
CA LEU A 420 -8.20 -9.87 -11.68
C LEU A 420 -9.20 -9.79 -10.51
N THR A 421 -8.82 -9.13 -9.41
CA THR A 421 -9.72 -8.89 -8.27
C THR A 421 -10.89 -8.01 -8.66
N GLN A 422 -10.64 -6.92 -9.39
CA GLN A 422 -11.67 -5.97 -9.82
C GLN A 422 -12.65 -6.59 -10.83
N GLU A 423 -12.12 -7.36 -11.78
CA GLU A 423 -12.86 -8.03 -12.85
C GLU A 423 -13.71 -9.21 -12.36
N ASN A 424 -13.42 -9.75 -11.18
CA ASN A 424 -14.18 -10.88 -10.64
C ASN A 424 -15.59 -10.43 -10.22
N GLU A 425 -16.60 -10.90 -10.96
CA GLU A 425 -18.03 -10.61 -10.70
C GLU A 425 -18.60 -11.43 -9.53
N ASP A 426 -17.95 -12.53 -9.17
CA ASP A 426 -18.37 -13.39 -8.06
C ASP A 426 -17.91 -12.85 -6.69
N LEU A 427 -16.98 -11.88 -6.67
CA LEU A 427 -16.54 -11.25 -5.44
C LEU A 427 -17.54 -10.19 -4.95
N PRO A 428 -17.94 -10.23 -3.66
CA PRO A 428 -18.74 -9.17 -3.06
C PRO A 428 -17.98 -7.84 -3.08
N LYS A 429 -18.72 -6.73 -3.19
CA LYS A 429 -18.15 -5.39 -3.43
C LYS A 429 -17.04 -5.00 -2.46
N PHE A 430 -17.20 -5.29 -1.16
CA PHE A 430 -16.19 -4.93 -0.16
C PHE A 430 -14.83 -5.55 -0.47
N ARG A 431 -14.77 -6.77 -1.03
CA ARG A 431 -13.52 -7.45 -1.39
C ARG A 431 -12.80 -6.84 -2.59
N LYS A 432 -13.49 -6.05 -3.42
CA LYS A 432 -12.90 -5.43 -4.62
C LYS A 432 -11.90 -4.32 -4.29
N THR A 433 -11.98 -3.76 -3.09
CA THR A 433 -11.12 -2.66 -2.62
C THR A 433 -10.34 -2.99 -1.35
N LEU A 434 -10.43 -4.23 -0.85
CA LEU A 434 -9.64 -4.68 0.30
C LEU A 434 -8.14 -4.71 -0.02
N TRP A 435 -7.35 -4.34 0.98
CA TRP A 435 -5.90 -4.37 0.90
C TRP A 435 -5.28 -4.95 2.17
N TYR A 436 -4.62 -6.10 2.02
CA TYR A 436 -3.74 -6.70 3.01
C TYR A 436 -2.31 -6.61 2.49
N SER A 437 -1.49 -5.77 3.13
CA SER A 437 -0.14 -5.47 2.64
C SER A 437 0.70 -6.74 2.48
N GLY A 438 0.61 -7.69 3.42
CA GLY A 438 1.34 -8.97 3.33
C GLY A 438 0.99 -9.79 2.10
N TYR A 439 -0.27 -9.78 1.65
CA TYR A 439 -0.68 -10.46 0.43
C TYR A 439 -0.26 -9.67 -0.82
N GLY A 440 -0.64 -8.39 -0.91
CA GLY A 440 -0.43 -7.59 -2.12
C GLY A 440 1.04 -7.37 -2.43
N GLU A 441 1.81 -6.91 -1.44
CA GLU A 441 3.25 -6.69 -1.59
C GLU A 441 4.02 -8.01 -1.67
N GLY A 442 3.55 -9.04 -0.95
CA GLY A 442 4.09 -10.38 -1.03
C GLY A 442 3.97 -10.99 -2.42
N TRP A 443 2.81 -10.79 -3.08
CA TRP A 443 2.57 -11.24 -4.45
C TRP A 443 3.49 -10.55 -5.45
N ALA A 444 3.62 -9.22 -5.37
CA ALA A 444 4.50 -8.47 -6.26
C ALA A 444 5.96 -8.91 -6.11
N LEU A 445 6.44 -9.06 -4.87
CA LEU A 445 7.81 -9.52 -4.59
C LEU A 445 8.00 -11.02 -4.94
N TYR A 446 6.96 -11.85 -4.85
CA TYR A 446 6.96 -13.22 -5.39
C TYR A 446 7.08 -13.21 -6.91
N SER A 447 6.39 -12.29 -7.58
CA SER A 447 6.42 -12.15 -9.04
C SER A 447 7.82 -11.76 -9.56
N GLU A 448 8.57 -10.95 -8.81
CA GLU A 448 9.98 -10.67 -9.08
C GLU A 448 10.82 -11.96 -9.11
N SER A 449 10.59 -12.89 -8.18
CA SER A 449 11.34 -14.15 -8.13
C SER A 449 11.13 -15.05 -9.36
N LEU A 450 10.03 -14.85 -10.11
CA LEU A 450 9.71 -15.62 -11.31
C LEU A 450 10.52 -15.22 -12.54
N GLY A 451 11.33 -14.15 -12.49
CA GLY A 451 11.93 -13.58 -13.70
C GLY A 451 12.71 -14.57 -14.56
N LYS A 452 13.48 -15.50 -13.97
CA LYS A 452 14.17 -16.56 -14.73
C LYS A 452 13.19 -17.51 -15.43
N GLU A 453 12.13 -17.92 -14.75
CA GLU A 453 11.06 -18.76 -15.33
C GLU A 453 10.32 -18.02 -16.45
N LEU A 454 10.23 -16.68 -16.35
CA LEU A 454 9.65 -15.78 -17.34
C LEU A 454 10.60 -15.45 -18.51
N GLY A 455 11.82 -15.98 -18.53
CA GLY A 455 12.80 -15.70 -19.59
C GLY A 455 13.46 -14.32 -19.48
N LEU A 456 13.41 -13.72 -18.29
CA LEU A 456 14.13 -12.51 -17.89
C LEU A 456 15.39 -12.89 -17.09
N TYR A 457 16.11 -11.88 -16.59
CA TYR A 457 17.36 -11.99 -15.84
C TYR A 457 18.45 -12.77 -16.59
N THR A 458 18.57 -12.47 -17.89
CA THR A 458 19.53 -13.12 -18.79
C THR A 458 20.96 -12.56 -18.66
N ASP A 459 21.09 -11.38 -18.04
CA ASP A 459 22.36 -10.72 -17.73
C ASP A 459 22.61 -10.76 -16.21
N PRO A 460 23.82 -11.06 -15.73
CA PRO A 460 24.16 -11.01 -14.31
C PRO A 460 23.79 -9.69 -13.61
N TYR A 461 23.88 -8.53 -14.29
CA TYR A 461 23.47 -7.25 -13.72
C TYR A 461 21.96 -7.15 -13.50
N GLN A 462 21.15 -7.85 -14.31
CA GLN A 462 19.70 -7.94 -14.10
C GLN A 462 19.37 -8.81 -12.88
N VAL A 463 20.09 -9.92 -12.70
CA VAL A 463 20.00 -10.73 -11.47
C VAL A 463 20.41 -9.89 -10.26
N PHE A 464 21.48 -9.11 -10.39
CA PHE A 464 21.91 -8.19 -9.34
C PHE A 464 20.86 -7.13 -9.00
N GLY A 465 20.17 -6.57 -10.01
CA GLY A 465 19.07 -5.63 -9.78
C GLY A 465 17.90 -6.25 -9.01
N MET A 466 17.52 -7.48 -9.33
CA MET A 466 16.52 -8.24 -8.57
C MET A 466 16.98 -8.53 -7.13
N LEU A 467 18.22 -8.99 -6.94
CA LEU A 467 18.79 -9.19 -5.60
C LEU A 467 18.85 -7.87 -4.82
N GLY A 468 19.11 -6.73 -5.49
CA GLY A 468 19.08 -5.40 -4.88
C GLY A 468 17.69 -5.04 -4.35
N ALA A 469 16.66 -5.25 -5.18
CA ALA A 469 15.26 -5.06 -4.77
C ALA A 469 14.89 -5.99 -3.60
N GLU A 470 15.30 -7.26 -3.64
CA GLU A 470 15.07 -8.24 -2.58
C GLU A 470 15.80 -7.89 -1.28
N MET A 471 17.07 -7.49 -1.37
CA MET A 471 17.90 -7.04 -0.24
C MET A 471 17.22 -5.89 0.49
N HIS A 472 16.73 -4.89 -0.24
CA HIS A 472 16.02 -3.77 0.34
C HIS A 472 14.82 -4.24 1.20
N ARG A 473 14.03 -5.21 0.71
CA ARG A 473 12.90 -5.77 1.47
C ARG A 473 13.33 -6.72 2.60
N ALA A 474 14.49 -7.37 2.52
CA ALA A 474 15.04 -8.15 3.62
C ALA A 474 15.56 -7.25 4.76
N ILE A 475 16.24 -6.15 4.42
CA ILE A 475 16.69 -5.13 5.38
C ILE A 475 15.52 -4.57 6.17
N ARG A 476 14.38 -4.31 5.51
CA ARG A 476 13.13 -3.86 6.17
C ARG A 476 12.73 -4.73 7.37
N LEU A 477 12.89 -6.05 7.28
CA LEU A 477 12.60 -6.94 8.41
C LEU A 477 13.49 -6.63 9.62
N VAL A 478 14.76 -6.36 9.37
CA VAL A 478 15.77 -6.10 10.42
C VAL A 478 15.63 -4.71 11.00
N VAL A 479 15.50 -3.67 10.17
CA VAL A 479 15.48 -2.28 10.64
C VAL A 479 14.16 -1.92 11.32
N ASP A 480 13.02 -2.41 10.83
CA ASP A 480 11.72 -2.14 11.46
C ASP A 480 11.65 -2.81 12.85
N THR A 481 11.96 -4.10 12.95
CA THR A 481 12.05 -4.78 14.26
C THR A 481 13.18 -4.22 15.12
N GLY A 482 14.28 -3.79 14.51
CA GLY A 482 15.39 -3.11 15.14
C GLY A 482 14.93 -1.86 15.90
N LEU A 483 14.25 -0.96 15.18
CA LEU A 483 13.67 0.26 15.72
C LEU A 483 12.64 -0.05 16.80
N HIS A 484 11.64 -0.88 16.48
CA HIS A 484 10.40 -1.00 17.25
C HIS A 484 10.43 -2.04 18.37
N ALA A 485 11.39 -2.96 18.39
CA ALA A 485 11.50 -4.01 19.40
C ALA A 485 12.92 -4.26 19.95
N LYS A 486 13.98 -3.85 19.23
CA LYS A 486 15.39 -4.03 19.67
C LYS A 486 16.02 -2.75 20.22
N GLY A 487 15.28 -1.65 20.25
CA GLY A 487 15.75 -0.35 20.73
C GLY A 487 16.83 0.29 19.87
N TRP A 488 16.90 -0.02 18.58
CA TRP A 488 17.79 0.69 17.67
C TRP A 488 17.37 2.15 17.55
N THR A 489 18.38 3.00 17.49
CA THR A 489 18.23 4.41 17.10
C THR A 489 18.03 4.52 15.59
N ARG A 490 17.47 5.65 15.16
CA ARG A 490 17.37 6.06 13.75
C ARG A 490 18.72 5.91 13.05
N GLU A 491 19.79 6.36 13.67
CA GLU A 491 21.15 6.34 13.10
C GLU A 491 21.69 4.92 12.97
N GLN A 492 21.41 4.02 13.92
CA GLN A 492 21.77 2.60 13.79
C GLN A 492 21.04 1.92 12.64
N ALA A 493 19.75 2.20 12.47
CA ALA A 493 18.98 1.66 11.35
C ALA A 493 19.48 2.19 9.99
N ILE A 494 19.80 3.49 9.90
CA ILE A 494 20.41 4.09 8.70
C ILE A 494 21.76 3.43 8.39
N GLN A 495 22.62 3.29 9.40
CA GLN A 495 23.94 2.68 9.21
C GLN A 495 23.81 1.22 8.76
N TYR A 496 22.89 0.46 9.34
CA TYR A 496 22.64 -0.92 8.93
C TYR A 496 22.22 -1.02 7.46
N SER A 497 21.34 -0.14 6.99
CA SER A 497 21.01 -0.04 5.56
C SER A 497 22.25 0.29 4.71
N LEU A 498 22.99 1.35 5.06
CA LEU A 498 24.18 1.78 4.31
C LEU A 498 25.27 0.71 4.18
N ASP A 499 25.34 -0.23 5.14
CA ASP A 499 26.29 -1.34 5.12
C ASP A 499 25.83 -2.52 4.24
N ASN A 500 24.54 -2.56 3.86
CA ASN A 500 23.91 -3.73 3.22
C ASN A 500 23.25 -3.46 1.86
N GLU A 501 22.89 -2.22 1.52
CA GLU A 501 22.27 -1.90 0.23
C GLU A 501 22.97 -0.76 -0.53
N ALA A 502 22.69 -0.70 -1.84
CA ALA A 502 23.28 0.25 -2.78
C ALA A 502 22.46 1.54 -2.91
N GLU A 503 21.57 1.85 -1.98
CA GLU A 503 20.71 3.02 -2.04
C GLU A 503 21.44 4.30 -1.60
N PRO A 504 21.13 5.48 -2.18
CA PRO A 504 21.66 6.75 -1.69
C PRO A 504 21.24 7.05 -0.25
N GLU A 505 22.13 7.65 0.55
CA GLU A 505 21.89 7.95 1.97
C GLU A 505 20.59 8.74 2.22
N ALA A 506 20.28 9.71 1.36
CA ALA A 506 19.04 10.48 1.48
C ALA A 506 17.78 9.62 1.30
N SER A 507 17.83 8.61 0.42
CA SER A 507 16.75 7.63 0.21
C SER A 507 16.58 6.75 1.45
N ILE A 508 17.69 6.22 1.97
CA ILE A 508 17.73 5.42 3.20
C ILE A 508 17.17 6.21 4.39
N ILE A 509 17.58 7.47 4.57
CA ILE A 509 17.04 8.34 5.64
C ILE A 509 15.52 8.45 5.54
N SER A 510 14.99 8.71 4.34
CA SER A 510 13.55 8.84 4.12
C SER A 510 12.81 7.53 4.44
N GLU A 511 13.36 6.38 4.06
CA GLU A 511 12.79 5.06 4.34
C GLU A 511 12.87 4.69 5.83
N ILE A 512 13.97 4.96 6.53
CA ILE A 512 14.05 4.71 7.98
C ILE A 512 13.02 5.58 8.73
N GLU A 513 12.89 6.86 8.35
CA GLU A 513 11.89 7.76 8.96
C GLU A 513 10.45 7.36 8.63
N ARG A 514 10.22 6.78 7.45
CA ARG A 514 8.96 6.11 7.10
C ARG A 514 8.66 4.96 8.06
N TYR A 515 9.63 4.07 8.30
CA TYR A 515 9.42 2.91 9.19
C TYR A 515 9.15 3.37 10.62
N MET A 516 9.84 4.40 11.10
CA MET A 516 9.56 5.03 12.39
C MET A 516 8.11 5.56 12.51
N ALA A 517 7.55 6.08 11.42
CA ALA A 517 6.18 6.64 11.37
C ALA A 517 5.11 5.54 11.24
N ASN A 518 5.42 4.43 10.58
CA ASN A 518 4.45 3.38 10.26
C ASN A 518 4.97 1.98 10.67
N PRO A 519 4.93 1.67 11.98
CA PRO A 519 5.54 0.46 12.52
C PRO A 519 4.92 -0.81 11.91
N GLY A 520 5.76 -1.73 11.46
CA GLY A 520 5.33 -3.06 11.03
C GLY A 520 4.89 -3.15 9.56
N GLN A 521 4.60 -2.03 8.89
CA GLN A 521 4.21 -2.04 7.48
C GLN A 521 5.35 -2.55 6.59
N ALA A 522 6.59 -2.17 6.90
CA ALA A 522 7.77 -2.58 6.13
C ALA A 522 8.00 -4.11 6.15
N LEU A 523 7.42 -4.80 7.13
CA LEU A 523 7.57 -6.25 7.30
C LEU A 523 6.76 -7.06 6.28
N SER A 524 5.71 -6.47 5.73
CA SER A 524 4.72 -7.16 4.91
C SER A 524 5.30 -7.78 3.64
N TYR A 525 6.17 -7.04 2.96
CA TYR A 525 6.76 -7.39 1.65
C TYR A 525 7.44 -8.76 1.69
N LYS A 526 8.50 -8.88 2.50
CA LYS A 526 9.35 -10.08 2.51
C LYS A 526 8.65 -11.26 3.20
N ILE A 527 7.85 -11.02 4.25
CA ILE A 527 7.06 -12.08 4.89
C ILE A 527 6.02 -12.65 3.91
N GLY A 528 5.34 -11.78 3.16
CA GLY A 528 4.39 -12.17 2.12
C GLY A 528 5.03 -13.02 1.04
N GLN A 529 6.16 -12.56 0.48
CA GLN A 529 6.91 -13.30 -0.53
C GLN A 529 7.30 -14.69 -0.02
N LEU A 530 7.93 -14.75 1.15
CA LEU A 530 8.40 -16.01 1.74
C LEU A 530 7.24 -16.97 1.99
N LYS A 531 6.09 -16.48 2.46
CA LYS A 531 4.90 -17.31 2.65
C LYS A 531 4.39 -17.86 1.32
N ILE A 532 4.31 -17.05 0.25
CA ILE A 532 3.84 -17.55 -1.06
C ILE A 532 4.83 -18.58 -1.64
N ILE A 533 6.14 -18.35 -1.52
CA ILE A 533 7.18 -19.32 -1.92
C ILE A 533 7.06 -20.63 -1.11
N GLU A 534 6.86 -20.53 0.21
CA GLU A 534 6.65 -21.68 1.09
C GLU A 534 5.43 -22.50 0.63
N LEU A 535 4.30 -21.84 0.35
CA LEU A 535 3.07 -22.48 -0.12
C LEU A 535 3.25 -23.13 -1.49
N ARG A 536 3.94 -22.47 -2.43
CA ARG A 536 4.29 -23.06 -3.73
C ARG A 536 5.10 -24.34 -3.56
N LYS A 537 6.19 -24.26 -2.80
CA LYS A 537 7.07 -25.41 -2.54
C LYS A 537 6.32 -26.56 -1.89
N LYS A 538 5.45 -26.26 -0.91
CA LYS A 538 4.60 -27.26 -0.25
C LYS A 538 3.68 -27.95 -1.26
N ALA A 539 3.08 -27.21 -2.19
CA ALA A 539 2.24 -27.77 -3.24
C ALA A 539 3.04 -28.62 -4.25
N GLU A 540 4.21 -28.16 -4.68
CA GLU A 540 5.12 -28.91 -5.55
C GLU A 540 5.51 -30.26 -4.93
N GLU A 541 5.91 -30.26 -3.66
CA GLU A 541 6.28 -31.47 -2.92
C GLU A 541 5.08 -32.40 -2.71
N ALA A 542 3.90 -31.85 -2.42
CA ALA A 542 2.71 -32.61 -2.09
C ALA A 542 2.01 -33.26 -3.28
N LEU A 543 2.05 -32.61 -4.45
CA LEU A 543 1.33 -33.03 -5.66
C LEU A 543 2.26 -33.71 -6.69
N GLY A 544 3.58 -33.49 -6.61
CA GLY A 544 4.55 -34.10 -7.51
C GLY A 544 4.21 -33.83 -8.97
N ASP A 545 4.11 -34.89 -9.78
CA ASP A 545 3.78 -34.80 -11.22
C ASP A 545 2.39 -34.20 -11.49
N ALA A 546 1.49 -34.14 -10.48
CA ALA A 546 0.18 -33.52 -10.62
C ALA A 546 0.18 -32.00 -10.34
N PHE A 547 1.31 -31.43 -9.89
CA PHE A 547 1.43 -29.99 -9.68
C PHE A 547 1.40 -29.24 -11.02
N ASP A 548 0.50 -28.25 -11.14
CA ASP A 548 0.49 -27.27 -12.22
C ASP A 548 0.64 -25.88 -11.61
N ILE A 549 1.71 -25.17 -11.97
CA ILE A 549 2.02 -23.82 -11.49
C ILE A 549 0.91 -22.82 -11.83
N ARG A 550 0.24 -23.00 -12.97
CA ARG A 550 -0.86 -22.13 -13.39
C ARG A 550 -2.06 -22.27 -12.47
N GLN A 551 -2.33 -23.49 -12.03
CA GLN A 551 -3.39 -23.76 -11.06
C GLN A 551 -3.02 -23.20 -9.69
N PHE A 552 -1.77 -23.32 -9.24
CA PHE A 552 -1.32 -22.66 -8.01
C PHE A 552 -1.52 -21.14 -8.07
N HIS A 553 -1.12 -20.48 -9.17
CA HIS A 553 -1.36 -19.04 -9.32
C HIS A 553 -2.85 -18.68 -9.38
N ASN A 554 -3.69 -19.54 -9.96
CA ASN A 554 -5.14 -19.34 -9.92
C ASN A 554 -5.67 -19.36 -8.47
N GLU A 555 -5.26 -20.37 -7.69
CA GLU A 555 -5.64 -20.50 -6.29
C GLU A 555 -5.18 -19.31 -5.44
N VAL A 556 -4.03 -18.71 -5.74
CA VAL A 556 -3.60 -17.49 -5.04
C VAL A 556 -4.47 -16.30 -5.46
N LEU A 557 -4.62 -16.06 -6.77
CA LEU A 557 -5.17 -14.81 -7.32
C LEU A 557 -6.70 -14.70 -7.33
N GLU A 558 -7.44 -15.79 -7.53
CA GLU A 558 -8.89 -15.74 -7.81
C GLU A 558 -9.71 -15.17 -6.66
N THR A 559 -9.22 -15.31 -5.43
CA THR A 559 -9.89 -14.82 -4.21
C THR A 559 -9.67 -13.32 -3.98
N GLY A 560 -8.87 -12.68 -4.82
CA GLY A 560 -8.38 -11.34 -4.56
C GLY A 560 -7.57 -11.28 -3.26
N CYS A 561 -7.43 -10.07 -2.71
CA CYS A 561 -6.59 -9.83 -1.55
C CYS A 561 -7.18 -10.47 -0.28
N VAL A 562 -6.40 -11.34 0.39
CA VAL A 562 -6.80 -12.05 1.62
C VAL A 562 -5.68 -12.03 2.68
N PRO A 563 -5.99 -12.21 3.97
CA PRO A 563 -4.96 -12.47 4.98
C PRO A 563 -4.15 -13.73 4.63
N LEU A 564 -2.82 -13.69 4.78
CA LEU A 564 -1.91 -14.79 4.47
C LEU A 564 -2.26 -16.09 5.21
N ALA A 565 -2.76 -16.00 6.44
CA ALA A 565 -3.24 -17.18 7.16
C ALA A 565 -4.42 -17.86 6.44
N LEU A 566 -5.36 -17.08 5.89
CA LEU A 566 -6.49 -17.62 5.12
C LEU A 566 -6.06 -18.12 3.74
N LEU A 567 -5.03 -17.48 3.14
CA LEU A 567 -4.41 -18.00 1.92
C LEU A 567 -3.76 -19.37 2.16
N GLU A 568 -3.02 -19.52 3.27
CA GLU A 568 -2.39 -20.78 3.64
C GLU A 568 -3.43 -21.89 3.82
N ASP A 569 -4.50 -21.63 4.57
CA ASP A 569 -5.61 -22.59 4.73
C ASP A 569 -6.23 -22.97 3.37
N LYS A 570 -6.44 -22.00 2.49
CA LYS A 570 -6.96 -22.25 1.14
C LYS A 570 -6.04 -23.17 0.34
N ILE A 571 -4.75 -22.87 0.28
CA ILE A 571 -3.79 -23.69 -0.48
C ILE A 571 -3.67 -25.09 0.11
N ASN A 572 -3.71 -25.23 1.45
CA ASN A 572 -3.70 -26.54 2.11
C ASN A 572 -4.93 -27.37 1.71
N ASN A 573 -6.12 -26.78 1.74
CA ASN A 573 -7.36 -27.44 1.33
C ASN A 573 -7.33 -27.82 -0.17
N TRP A 574 -6.79 -26.95 -1.02
CA TRP A 574 -6.60 -27.26 -2.44
C TRP A 574 -5.68 -28.47 -2.63
N ILE A 575 -4.51 -28.50 -1.98
CA ILE A 575 -3.58 -29.64 -2.02
C ILE A 575 -4.29 -30.93 -1.59
N GLU A 576 -5.05 -30.90 -0.49
CA GLU A 576 -5.79 -32.06 0.00
C GLU A 576 -6.86 -32.54 -0.98
N SER A 577 -7.53 -31.62 -1.70
CA SER A 577 -8.53 -31.97 -2.71
C SER A 577 -7.96 -32.62 -3.99
N LYS A 578 -6.65 -32.51 -4.21
CA LYS A 578 -5.95 -33.03 -5.40
C LYS A 578 -5.14 -34.30 -5.14
N ARG A 579 -4.93 -34.65 -3.86
CA ARG A 579 -4.34 -35.92 -3.43
C ARG A 579 -5.36 -37.04 -3.50
#